data_AF-A0A9P7A492-F1
#
_entry.id   AF-A0A9P7A492-F1
#
_cell.length_a   1.000
_cell.length_b   1.000
_cell.length_c   1.000
_cell.angle_alpha   90.00
_cell.angle_beta   90.00
_cell.angle_gamma   90.00
#
_symmetry.space_group_name_H-M   'P 1'
#
loop_
_entity.id
_entity.type
_entity.pdbx_description
1 polymer ?
#
loop_
_entity_poly.entity_id
_entity_poly.type
_entity_poly.pdbx_seq_one_letter_code
_entity_poly.pdbx_strand_id
1 'polypeptide(L)'
;MARSGHSTHLTSGRHRAHQPQTQKLTENEILKLKNYLPEWTSAKRIEKRTVFTVIARAARLFAPKVDQGQWKKKMYKTWLFNNKKKKERKNMIKYGRRWTPRMVIYQQKRKEVLKRIEDESGAKPGGRGMFKHSQAAVKRVMAELSDNKLKKAKETAKEWSNNFPLPEIQAQVVCKKGPAYMEDFSKEMWRQCGMRVFVMSAWKNEQGEVLFGMHYDNEALGDGDSFMKTKD
;
A
#
# COMPACT_ATOMS: atom_id res chain seq x y z
N MET A 1 25.46 73.18 10.96
CA MET A 1 25.96 72.74 9.64
C MET A 1 26.21 71.23 9.69
N ALA A 2 25.64 70.47 8.74
CA ALA A 2 25.99 69.09 8.35
C ALA A 2 25.87 67.98 9.44
N ARG A 3 25.29 66.79 9.23
CA ARG A 3 24.80 66.08 8.04
C ARG A 3 23.79 65.02 8.47
N SER A 4 22.77 64.87 7.64
CA SER A 4 21.79 63.80 7.60
C SER A 4 22.45 62.42 7.42
N GLY A 5 21.97 61.42 8.15
CA GLY A 5 22.24 60.00 7.93
C GLY A 5 20.95 59.20 8.04
N HIS A 6 20.10 59.30 7.01
CA HIS A 6 18.88 58.50 6.86
C HIS A 6 19.29 57.06 6.49
N SER A 7 19.22 56.12 7.44
CA SER A 7 19.36 54.69 7.16
C SER A 7 18.01 54.13 6.74
N THR A 8 17.79 54.08 5.42
CA THR A 8 16.65 53.39 4.81
C THR A 8 16.99 51.90 4.72
N HIS A 9 16.56 51.12 5.72
CA HIS A 9 16.46 49.68 5.54
C HIS A 9 15.29 49.39 4.59
N LEU A 10 15.64 49.28 3.31
CA LEU A 10 14.81 48.64 2.29
C LEU A 10 14.44 47.23 2.76
N THR A 11 13.19 47.08 3.19
CA THR A 11 12.51 45.80 3.28
C THR A 11 12.44 45.22 1.87
N SER A 12 13.44 44.39 1.55
CA SER A 12 13.39 43.46 0.43
C SER A 12 12.21 42.52 0.65
N GLY A 13 11.05 42.94 0.17
CA GLY A 13 9.90 42.07 -0.02
C GLY A 13 10.34 40.93 -0.91
N ARG A 14 10.47 39.73 -0.34
CA ARG A 14 10.45 38.50 -1.11
C ARG A 14 9.14 38.49 -1.87
N HIS A 15 9.17 38.95 -3.12
CA HIS A 15 8.17 38.60 -4.11
C HIS A 15 8.07 37.07 -4.09
N ARG A 16 6.97 36.57 -3.51
CA ARG A 16 6.53 35.20 -3.78
C ARG A 16 6.44 35.11 -5.28
N ALA A 17 7.38 34.38 -5.90
CA ALA A 17 7.25 33.93 -7.25
C ALA A 17 5.83 33.37 -7.39
N HIS A 18 5.03 33.98 -8.26
CA HIS A 18 3.75 33.43 -8.67
C HIS A 18 3.99 31.97 -9.02
N GLN A 19 3.49 31.05 -8.21
CA GLN A 19 3.38 29.66 -8.63
C GLN A 19 2.58 29.69 -9.94
N PRO A 20 3.08 29.13 -11.05
CA PRO A 20 2.29 29.03 -12.25
C PRO A 20 1.01 28.28 -11.89
N GLN A 21 -0.14 28.90 -12.18
CA GLN A 21 -1.45 28.27 -12.02
C GLN A 21 -1.33 26.83 -12.51
N THR A 22 -1.70 25.87 -11.66
CA THR A 22 -1.68 24.45 -12.00
C THR A 22 -2.65 24.23 -13.16
N GLN A 23 -2.15 24.32 -14.40
CA GLN A 23 -2.95 24.16 -15.59
C GLN A 23 -3.58 22.77 -15.58
N LYS A 24 -4.92 22.76 -15.64
CA LYS A 24 -5.75 21.55 -15.67
C LYS A 24 -5.92 21.09 -17.13
N LEU A 25 -6.19 19.80 -17.30
CA LEU A 25 -6.60 19.26 -18.60
C LEU A 25 -7.94 19.88 -19.00
N THR A 26 -8.08 20.27 -20.27
CA THR A 26 -9.36 20.76 -20.79
C THR A 26 -10.37 19.63 -20.93
N GLU A 27 -11.64 19.96 -21.02
CA GLU A 27 -12.72 18.97 -21.20
C GLU A 27 -12.54 18.15 -22.49
N ASN A 28 -12.10 18.80 -23.58
CA ASN A 28 -11.83 18.14 -24.85
C ASN A 28 -10.65 17.16 -24.75
N GLU A 29 -9.60 17.50 -24.00
CA GLU A 29 -8.49 16.59 -23.71
C GLU A 29 -9.00 15.37 -22.91
N ILE A 30 -9.79 15.60 -21.86
CA ILE A 30 -10.37 14.54 -21.04
C ILE A 30 -11.29 13.62 -21.85
N LEU A 31 -12.13 14.17 -22.72
CA LEU A 31 -13.03 13.39 -23.58
C LEU A 31 -12.25 12.43 -24.49
N LYS A 32 -11.15 12.89 -25.09
CA LYS A 32 -10.29 12.00 -25.87
C LYS A 32 -9.62 10.94 -25.02
N LEU A 33 -9.10 11.30 -23.84
CA LEU A 33 -8.52 10.30 -22.93
C LEU A 33 -9.55 9.24 -22.48
N LYS A 34 -10.82 9.61 -22.28
CA LYS A 34 -11.91 8.67 -22.00
C LYS A 34 -12.13 7.69 -23.16
N ASN A 35 -12.17 8.18 -24.40
CA ASN A 35 -12.40 7.33 -25.58
C ASN A 35 -11.32 6.26 -25.76
N TYR A 36 -10.06 6.60 -25.46
CA TYR A 36 -8.94 5.66 -25.57
C TYR A 36 -8.66 4.87 -24.28
N LEU A 37 -9.46 5.07 -23.22
CA LEU A 37 -9.27 4.39 -21.95
C LEU A 37 -9.44 2.85 -22.06
N PRO A 38 -10.39 2.29 -22.84
CA PRO A 38 -10.50 0.85 -23.05
C PRO A 38 -9.25 0.23 -23.69
N GLU A 39 -8.70 0.87 -24.72
CA GLU A 39 -7.47 0.43 -25.39
C GLU A 39 -6.26 0.51 -24.46
N TRP A 40 -6.12 1.63 -23.74
CA TRP A 40 -5.07 1.80 -22.73
C TRP A 40 -5.13 0.76 -21.61
N THR A 41 -6.34 0.42 -21.15
CA THR A 41 -6.54 -0.54 -20.07
C THR A 41 -6.22 -1.97 -20.50
N SER A 42 -6.57 -2.32 -21.73
CA SER A 42 -6.37 -3.66 -22.32
C SER A 42 -4.94 -3.92 -22.80
N ALA A 43 -4.18 -2.87 -23.14
CA ALA A 43 -2.81 -2.99 -23.65
C ALA A 43 -1.83 -3.64 -22.65
N LYS A 44 -0.98 -4.55 -23.14
CA LYS A 44 0.11 -5.16 -22.37
C LYS A 44 1.19 -4.13 -22.04
N ARG A 45 2.06 -4.43 -21.06
CA ARG A 45 3.12 -3.51 -20.60
C ARG A 45 4.02 -3.03 -21.76
N ILE A 46 4.32 -3.92 -22.70
CA ILE A 46 5.19 -3.64 -23.86
C ILE A 46 4.48 -2.72 -24.87
N GLU A 47 3.19 -2.95 -25.11
CA GLU A 47 2.36 -2.20 -26.06
C GLU A 47 1.93 -0.82 -25.55
N LYS A 48 1.88 -0.63 -24.22
CA LYS A 48 1.45 0.63 -23.59
C LYS A 48 2.25 1.85 -24.06
N ARG A 49 3.52 1.69 -24.45
CA ARG A 49 4.32 2.81 -24.99
C ARG A 49 3.76 3.30 -26.33
N THR A 50 3.43 2.37 -27.22
CA THR A 50 2.86 2.65 -28.55
C THR A 50 1.47 3.23 -28.42
N VAL A 51 0.60 2.58 -27.64
CA VAL A 51 -0.77 3.05 -27.37
C VAL A 51 -0.76 4.45 -26.78
N PHE A 52 0.09 4.72 -25.78
CA PHE A 52 0.20 6.06 -25.21
C PHE A 52 0.64 7.12 -26.22
N THR A 53 1.49 6.75 -27.18
CA THR A 53 1.97 7.70 -28.21
C THR A 53 0.81 8.13 -29.12
N VAL A 54 -0.06 7.20 -29.51
CA VAL A 54 -1.27 7.49 -30.28
C VAL A 54 -2.22 8.40 -29.48
N ILE A 55 -2.48 8.04 -28.22
CA ILE A 55 -3.37 8.81 -27.34
C ILE A 55 -2.84 10.24 -27.12
N ALA A 56 -1.54 10.38 -26.83
CA ALA A 56 -0.93 11.67 -26.58
C ALA A 56 -0.94 12.56 -27.83
N ARG A 57 -0.76 12.00 -29.03
CA ARG A 57 -0.91 12.73 -30.30
C ARG A 57 -2.34 13.20 -30.49
N ALA A 58 -3.32 12.31 -30.30
CA ALA A 58 -4.74 12.63 -30.46
C ALA A 58 -5.23 13.70 -29.46
N ALA A 59 -4.84 13.59 -28.18
CA ALA A 59 -5.21 14.58 -27.16
C ALA A 59 -4.53 15.94 -27.40
N ARG A 60 -3.28 15.94 -27.90
CA ARG A 60 -2.53 17.18 -28.19
C ARG A 60 -3.17 18.03 -29.30
N LEU A 61 -3.90 17.42 -30.24
CA LEU A 61 -4.63 18.18 -31.28
C LEU A 61 -5.68 19.13 -30.72
N PHE A 62 -6.17 18.85 -29.51
CA PHE A 62 -7.18 19.67 -28.81
C PHE A 62 -6.58 20.48 -27.66
N ALA A 63 -5.25 20.43 -27.49
CA ALA A 63 -4.55 21.27 -26.54
C ALA A 63 -4.41 22.69 -27.12
N PRO A 64 -4.56 23.75 -26.29
CA PRO A 64 -4.17 25.10 -26.68
C PRO A 64 -2.73 25.12 -27.22
N LYS A 65 -2.44 25.95 -28.22
CA LYS A 65 -1.13 26.09 -28.90
C LYS A 65 -0.07 26.74 -27.98
N VAL A 66 0.19 26.13 -26.83
CA VAL A 66 1.22 26.57 -25.87
C VAL A 66 2.32 25.52 -25.85
N ASP A 67 3.58 25.96 -25.74
CA ASP A 67 4.78 25.13 -25.70
C ASP A 67 4.86 24.28 -24.41
N GLN A 68 4.03 23.23 -24.35
CA GLN A 68 3.77 22.42 -23.14
C GLN A 68 3.94 20.92 -23.39
N GLY A 69 4.67 20.55 -24.44
CA GLY A 69 4.71 19.18 -24.97
C GLY A 69 5.11 18.12 -23.94
N GLN A 70 6.04 18.42 -23.02
CA GLN A 70 6.47 17.46 -22.00
C GLN A 70 5.56 17.43 -20.76
N TRP A 71 5.05 18.60 -20.32
CA TRP A 71 4.20 18.72 -19.13
C TRP A 71 2.85 18.01 -19.33
N LYS A 72 2.17 18.25 -20.45
CA LYS A 72 0.87 17.63 -20.76
C LYS A 72 0.97 16.11 -20.94
N LYS A 73 2.08 15.62 -21.50
CA LYS A 73 2.37 14.18 -21.61
C LYS A 73 2.37 13.49 -20.23
N LYS A 74 2.95 14.13 -19.20
CA LYS A 74 2.93 13.62 -17.83
C LYS A 74 1.50 13.62 -17.27
N MET A 75 0.73 14.69 -17.51
CA MET A 75 -0.67 14.79 -17.06
C MET A 75 -1.57 13.72 -17.70
N TYR A 76 -1.50 13.52 -19.02
CA TYR A 76 -2.27 12.49 -19.72
C TYR A 76 -1.96 11.10 -19.16
N LYS A 77 -0.67 10.81 -18.93
CA LYS A 77 -0.24 9.51 -18.37
C LYS A 77 -0.77 9.30 -16.95
N THR A 78 -0.71 10.33 -16.10
CA THR A 78 -1.27 10.29 -14.74
C THR A 78 -2.78 10.11 -14.77
N TRP A 79 -3.49 10.87 -15.62
CA TRP A 79 -4.94 10.78 -15.75
C TRP A 79 -5.37 9.37 -16.18
N LEU A 80 -4.75 8.81 -17.23
CA LEU A 80 -5.02 7.44 -17.70
C LEU A 80 -4.69 6.38 -16.62
N PHE A 81 -3.66 6.61 -15.81
CA PHE A 81 -3.31 5.68 -14.72
C PHE A 81 -4.31 5.74 -13.57
N ASN A 82 -4.85 6.91 -13.25
CA ASN A 82 -5.81 7.12 -12.17
C ASN A 82 -7.23 6.70 -12.56
N ASN A 83 -7.58 6.84 -13.84
CA ASN A 83 -8.90 6.54 -14.37
C ASN A 83 -9.02 5.13 -14.98
N LYS A 84 -7.93 4.36 -15.06
CA LYS A 84 -8.05 2.93 -15.37
C LYS A 84 -9.01 2.29 -14.36
N LYS A 85 -9.88 1.39 -14.81
CA LYS A 85 -10.68 0.57 -13.89
C LYS A 85 -9.75 0.03 -12.81
N LYS A 86 -10.05 0.32 -11.54
CA LYS A 86 -9.32 -0.28 -10.42
C LYS A 86 -9.37 -1.77 -10.68
N LYS A 87 -8.22 -2.43 -10.83
CA LYS A 87 -8.20 -3.88 -10.87
C LYS A 87 -8.99 -4.34 -9.64
N GLU A 88 -9.89 -5.30 -9.84
CA GLU A 88 -10.50 -6.01 -8.74
C GLU A 88 -9.40 -6.31 -7.73
N ARG A 89 -9.62 -5.89 -6.48
CA ARG A 89 -8.65 -6.13 -5.42
C ARG A 89 -8.49 -7.64 -5.38
N LYS A 90 -7.33 -8.15 -5.80
CA LYS A 90 -6.97 -9.55 -5.55
C LYS A 90 -7.21 -9.80 -4.07
N ASN A 91 -7.80 -10.96 -3.73
CA ASN A 91 -8.00 -11.37 -2.34
C ASN A 91 -6.74 -11.01 -1.55
N MET A 92 -6.88 -10.06 -0.63
CA MET A 92 -5.75 -9.51 0.10
C MET A 92 -5.14 -10.58 0.99
N ILE A 93 -5.94 -11.60 1.31
CA ILE A 93 -5.60 -12.67 2.22
C ILE A 93 -5.59 -13.98 1.43
N LYS A 94 -4.46 -14.69 1.57
CA LYS A 94 -4.31 -16.05 1.08
C LYS A 94 -4.32 -16.95 2.30
N TYR A 95 -5.44 -17.63 2.51
CA TYR A 95 -5.55 -18.66 3.55
C TYR A 95 -4.51 -19.77 3.30
N GLY A 96 -3.99 -20.36 4.38
CA GLY A 96 -3.07 -21.51 4.29
C GLY A 96 -1.68 -21.21 3.73
N ARG A 97 -1.19 -19.96 3.83
CA ARG A 97 0.16 -19.62 3.37
C ARG A 97 1.21 -20.41 4.17
N ARG A 98 1.95 -21.29 3.50
CA ARG A 98 3.08 -22.04 4.09
C ARG A 98 4.19 -21.12 4.58
N TRP A 99 4.79 -21.52 5.70
CA TRP A 99 5.97 -20.88 6.27
C TRP A 99 7.19 -21.18 5.41
N THR A 100 8.07 -20.18 5.30
CA THR A 100 9.35 -20.31 4.59
C THR A 100 10.49 -20.14 5.59
N PRO A 101 11.70 -20.67 5.31
CA PRO A 101 12.85 -20.51 6.21
C PRO A 101 13.16 -19.04 6.49
N ARG A 102 12.98 -18.19 5.48
CA ARG A 102 13.13 -16.73 5.59
C ARG A 102 12.14 -16.11 6.59
N MET A 103 10.90 -16.57 6.63
CA MET A 103 9.90 -16.08 7.58
C MET A 103 10.22 -16.53 9.00
N VAL A 104 10.67 -17.78 9.17
CA VAL A 104 11.12 -18.31 10.47
C VAL A 104 12.28 -17.46 11.00
N ILE A 105 13.31 -17.22 10.17
CA ILE A 105 14.48 -16.43 10.55
C ILE A 105 14.08 -14.99 10.88
N TYR A 106 13.20 -14.38 10.07
CA TYR A 106 12.70 -13.05 10.37
C TYR A 106 12.01 -12.97 11.74
N GLN A 107 11.22 -13.98 12.13
CA GLN A 107 10.56 -13.99 13.43
C GLN A 107 11.54 -14.27 14.57
N GLN A 108 12.40 -15.28 14.44
CA GLN A 108 13.39 -15.63 15.46
C GLN A 108 14.43 -14.53 15.69
N LYS A 109 14.82 -13.81 14.64
CA LYS A 109 15.81 -12.73 14.68
C LYS A 109 15.20 -11.36 14.46
N ARG A 110 13.92 -11.18 14.83
CA ARG A 110 13.16 -9.96 14.57
C ARG A 110 13.86 -8.70 15.11
N LYS A 111 14.32 -8.73 16.35
CA LYS A 111 15.01 -7.61 17.00
C LYS A 111 16.30 -7.21 16.25
N GLU A 112 17.10 -8.20 15.86
CA GLU A 112 18.33 -8.01 15.08
C GLU A 112 18.06 -7.43 13.69
N VAL A 113 17.04 -7.95 12.99
CA VAL A 113 16.62 -7.42 11.68
C VAL A 113 16.13 -5.98 11.81
N LEU A 114 15.33 -5.67 12.83
CA LEU A 114 14.81 -4.32 13.05
C LEU A 114 15.93 -3.34 13.37
N LYS A 115 16.86 -3.72 14.25
CA LYS A 115 18.04 -2.93 14.57
C LYS A 115 18.88 -2.66 13.32
N ARG A 116 19.13 -3.67 12.50
CA ARG A 116 19.89 -3.51 11.25
C ARG A 116 19.21 -2.57 10.26
N ILE A 117 17.88 -2.60 10.16
CA ILE A 117 17.15 -1.64 9.32
C ILE A 117 17.36 -0.21 9.83
N GLU A 118 17.28 -0.01 11.14
CA GLU A 118 17.49 1.28 11.77
C GLU A 118 18.93 1.78 11.57
N ASP A 119 19.93 0.95 11.87
CA ASP A 119 21.35 1.30 11.73
C ASP A 119 21.75 1.62 10.27
N GLU A 120 21.27 0.84 9.30
CA GLU A 120 21.69 0.99 7.89
C GLU A 120 20.91 2.06 7.12
N SER A 121 19.68 2.37 7.53
CA SER A 121 18.79 3.24 6.75
C SER A 121 18.21 4.43 7.52
N GLY A 122 18.41 4.49 8.85
CA GLY A 122 17.75 5.44 9.74
C GLY A 122 16.23 5.24 9.84
N ALA A 123 15.67 4.21 9.19
CA ALA A 123 14.24 3.96 9.18
C ALA A 123 13.80 3.31 10.49
N LYS A 124 13.03 4.05 11.30
CA LYS A 124 12.47 3.53 12.54
C LYS A 124 11.58 2.31 12.31
N PRO A 125 11.59 1.32 13.24
CA PRO A 125 10.65 0.21 13.22
C PRO A 125 9.19 0.70 13.14
N GLY A 126 8.40 0.10 12.25
CA GLY A 126 7.00 0.48 12.03
C GLY A 126 6.78 1.67 11.08
N GLY A 127 7.83 2.40 10.69
CA GLY A 127 7.75 3.48 9.72
C GLY A 127 7.56 3.00 8.27
N ARG A 128 6.96 3.84 7.41
CA ARG A 128 6.75 3.53 5.98
C ARG A 128 8.06 3.22 5.23
N GLY A 129 9.18 3.81 5.66
CA GLY A 129 10.51 3.55 5.09
C GLY A 129 11.03 2.13 5.34
N MET A 130 10.66 1.52 6.48
CA MET A 130 11.16 0.21 6.92
C MET A 130 10.90 -0.90 5.89
N PHE A 131 9.73 -0.88 5.24
CA PHE A 131 9.34 -1.93 4.31
C PHE A 131 10.32 -2.08 3.13
N LYS A 132 10.91 -0.97 2.66
CA LYS A 132 11.89 -0.98 1.58
C LYS A 132 13.18 -1.71 1.95
N HIS A 133 13.58 -1.62 3.22
CA HIS A 133 14.86 -2.16 3.70
C HIS A 133 14.73 -3.56 4.33
N SER A 134 13.52 -3.95 4.76
CA SER A 134 13.28 -5.22 5.45
C SER A 134 13.76 -6.45 4.68
N GLN A 135 13.51 -6.50 3.36
CA GLN A 135 13.95 -7.65 2.57
C GLN A 135 15.47 -7.79 2.52
N ALA A 136 16.19 -6.67 2.35
CA ALA A 136 17.64 -6.65 2.30
C ALA A 136 18.25 -7.02 3.66
N ALA A 137 17.73 -6.44 4.74
CA ALA A 137 18.18 -6.74 6.10
C ALA A 137 18.05 -8.23 6.45
N VAL A 138 16.90 -8.85 6.15
CA VAL A 138 16.73 -10.30 6.35
C VAL A 138 17.72 -11.11 5.52
N LYS A 139 17.98 -10.72 4.27
CA LYS A 139 18.93 -11.43 3.42
C LYS A 139 20.35 -11.38 4.00
N ARG A 140 20.78 -10.23 4.53
CA ARG A 140 22.09 -10.08 5.17
C ARG A 140 22.20 -10.91 6.44
N VAL A 141 21.20 -10.82 7.32
CA VAL A 141 21.14 -11.66 8.53
C VAL A 141 21.20 -13.14 8.18
N MET A 142 20.48 -13.58 7.14
CA MET A 142 20.54 -14.98 6.67
C MET A 142 21.92 -15.38 6.15
N ALA A 143 22.64 -14.48 5.47
CA ALA A 143 23.97 -14.76 4.93
C ALA A 143 25.04 -14.94 6.03
N GLU A 144 24.81 -14.37 7.22
CA GLU A 144 25.69 -14.50 8.38
C GLU A 144 25.36 -15.72 9.25
N LEU A 145 24.30 -16.46 8.93
CA LEU A 145 23.95 -17.69 9.65
C LEU A 145 24.80 -18.85 9.15
N SER A 146 25.22 -19.70 10.08
CA SER A 146 25.81 -20.99 9.74
C SER A 146 24.81 -21.90 9.03
N ASP A 147 25.33 -22.82 8.21
CA ASP A 147 24.52 -23.80 7.48
C ASP A 147 23.62 -24.62 8.39
N ASN A 148 24.08 -24.95 9.60
CA ASN A 148 23.26 -25.65 10.60
C ASN A 148 22.02 -24.81 11.00
N LYS A 149 22.20 -23.51 11.27
CA LYS A 149 21.08 -22.62 11.62
C LYS A 149 20.10 -22.47 10.43
N LEU A 150 20.62 -22.40 9.22
CA LEU A 150 19.80 -22.36 8.01
C LEU A 150 19.02 -23.67 7.79
N LYS A 151 19.64 -24.83 8.06
CA LYS A 151 18.98 -26.14 8.01
C LYS A 151 17.86 -26.25 9.05
N LYS A 152 18.14 -25.87 10.30
CA LYS A 152 17.12 -25.83 11.36
C LYS A 152 15.94 -24.93 10.99
N ALA A 153 16.20 -23.76 10.41
CA ALA A 153 15.14 -22.87 9.94
C ALA A 153 14.28 -23.48 8.82
N LYS A 154 14.85 -24.35 7.96
CA LYS A 154 14.08 -25.11 6.96
C LYS A 154 13.19 -26.16 7.61
N GLU A 155 13.70 -26.89 8.58
CA GLU A 155 12.94 -27.89 9.34
C GLU A 155 11.78 -27.23 10.10
N THR A 156 12.06 -26.15 10.84
CA THR A 156 11.03 -25.37 11.53
C THR A 156 10.00 -24.78 10.57
N ALA A 157 10.40 -24.33 9.37
CA ALA A 157 9.44 -23.85 8.38
C ALA A 157 8.49 -24.94 7.88
N LYS A 158 8.99 -26.18 7.74
CA LYS A 158 8.16 -27.34 7.39
C LYS A 158 7.22 -27.69 8.54
N GLU A 159 7.72 -27.74 9.77
CA GLU A 159 6.94 -27.99 10.98
C GLU A 159 5.80 -26.98 11.13
N TRP A 160 6.10 -25.69 11.09
CA TRP A 160 5.09 -24.63 11.24
C TRP A 160 4.09 -24.58 10.07
N SER A 161 4.46 -25.09 8.89
CA SER A 161 3.54 -25.19 7.75
C SER A 161 2.56 -26.35 7.88
N ASN A 162 2.94 -27.43 8.58
CA ASN A 162 2.12 -28.61 8.76
C ASN A 162 1.27 -28.53 10.03
N ASN A 163 1.83 -27.93 11.08
CA ASN A 163 1.18 -27.72 12.36
C ASN A 163 0.82 -26.24 12.47
N PHE A 164 1.49 -25.53 13.36
CA PHE A 164 1.31 -24.10 13.60
C PHE A 164 2.60 -23.52 14.19
N PRO A 165 2.84 -22.21 14.02
CA PRO A 165 3.97 -21.55 14.66
C PRO A 165 3.76 -21.46 16.18
N LEU A 166 4.81 -21.08 16.91
CA LEU A 166 4.75 -20.90 18.37
C LEU A 166 3.65 -19.91 18.79
N PRO A 167 3.05 -20.06 19.99
CA PRO A 167 1.95 -19.19 20.47
C PRO A 167 2.26 -17.69 20.40
N GLU A 168 3.47 -17.27 20.79
CA GLU A 168 3.91 -15.87 20.71
C GLU A 168 3.84 -15.32 19.28
N ILE A 169 4.20 -16.14 18.29
CA ILE A 169 4.15 -15.75 16.88
C ILE A 169 2.71 -15.69 16.40
N GLN A 170 1.84 -16.60 16.86
CA GLN A 170 0.41 -16.54 16.58
C GLN A 170 -0.20 -15.25 17.15
N ALA A 171 0.13 -14.91 18.41
CA ALA A 171 -0.29 -13.68 19.08
C ALA A 171 0.11 -12.43 18.29
N GLN A 172 1.34 -12.37 17.78
CA GLN A 172 1.78 -11.26 16.93
C GLN A 172 1.07 -11.19 15.59
N VAL A 173 0.75 -12.34 15.00
CA VAL A 173 0.07 -12.42 13.70
C VAL A 173 -1.38 -11.99 13.84
N VAL A 174 -2.10 -12.44 14.86
CA VAL A 174 -3.52 -12.09 15.07
C VAL A 174 -3.67 -10.60 15.37
N CYS A 175 -2.81 -9.98 16.19
CA CYS A 175 -2.87 -8.54 16.43
C CYS A 175 -2.66 -7.70 15.16
N LYS A 176 -1.83 -8.17 14.22
CA LYS A 176 -1.51 -7.42 12.99
C LYS A 176 -2.45 -7.70 11.82
N LYS A 177 -3.00 -8.92 11.76
CA LYS A 177 -3.72 -9.41 10.58
C LYS A 177 -5.11 -9.94 10.89
N GLY A 178 -5.38 -10.34 12.12
CA GLY A 178 -6.66 -10.92 12.56
C GLY A 178 -7.86 -10.11 12.06
N PRO A 179 -7.94 -8.79 12.32
CA PRO A 179 -9.05 -7.97 11.84
C PRO A 179 -9.24 -8.05 10.32
N ALA A 180 -8.15 -7.97 9.54
CA ALA A 180 -8.23 -8.08 8.09
C ALA A 180 -8.70 -9.48 7.64
N TYR A 181 -8.30 -10.55 8.33
CA TYR A 181 -8.77 -11.93 8.06
C TYR A 181 -10.27 -12.07 8.26
N MET A 182 -10.80 -11.47 9.33
CA MET A 182 -12.24 -11.49 9.60
C MET A 182 -13.00 -10.65 8.60
N GLU A 183 -12.49 -9.45 8.25
CA GLU A 183 -13.09 -8.59 7.23
C GLU A 183 -13.16 -9.27 5.84
N ASP A 184 -12.07 -9.93 5.41
CA ASP A 184 -12.04 -10.63 4.12
C ASP A 184 -12.97 -11.87 4.13
N PHE A 185 -13.03 -12.59 5.25
CA PHE A 185 -13.96 -13.71 5.43
C PHE A 185 -15.42 -13.26 5.32
N SER A 186 -15.81 -12.21 6.05
CA SER A 186 -17.16 -11.65 6.01
C SER A 186 -17.55 -11.20 4.61
N LYS A 187 -16.63 -10.54 3.88
CA LYS A 187 -16.83 -10.14 2.49
C LYS A 187 -17.02 -11.33 1.56
N GLU A 188 -16.25 -12.39 1.75
CA GLU A 188 -16.34 -13.59 0.92
C GLU A 188 -17.66 -14.32 1.13
N MET A 189 -18.09 -14.49 2.38
CA MET A 189 -19.38 -15.11 2.72
C MET A 189 -20.56 -14.34 2.10
N TRP A 190 -20.54 -13.01 2.16
CA TRP A 190 -21.55 -12.20 1.48
C TRP A 190 -21.48 -12.36 -0.04
N ARG A 191 -20.28 -12.21 -0.63
CA ARG A 191 -20.12 -12.21 -2.09
C ARG A 191 -20.51 -13.54 -2.73
N GLN A 192 -20.18 -14.66 -2.10
CA GLN A 192 -20.40 -15.99 -2.68
C GLN A 192 -21.79 -16.53 -2.45
N CYS A 193 -22.38 -16.28 -1.27
CA CYS A 193 -23.64 -16.92 -0.90
C CYS A 193 -24.64 -15.99 -0.22
N GLY A 194 -24.43 -14.66 -0.24
CA GLY A 194 -25.34 -13.70 0.39
C GLY A 194 -25.38 -13.81 1.92
N MET A 195 -24.41 -14.48 2.53
CA MET A 195 -24.41 -14.72 3.96
C MET A 195 -23.86 -13.51 4.73
N ARG A 196 -24.59 -13.08 5.75
CA ARG A 196 -24.14 -12.14 6.77
C ARG A 196 -23.54 -12.92 7.92
N VAL A 197 -22.40 -12.48 8.43
CA VAL A 197 -21.73 -13.16 9.54
C VAL A 197 -21.45 -12.19 10.69
N PHE A 198 -21.46 -12.73 11.89
CA PHE A 198 -20.98 -12.09 13.11
C PHE A 198 -19.87 -12.99 13.65
N VAL A 199 -18.64 -12.48 13.75
CA VAL A 199 -17.49 -13.30 14.14
C VAL A 199 -16.99 -12.86 15.50
N MET A 200 -17.15 -13.73 16.49
CA MET A 200 -16.45 -13.60 17.77
C MET A 200 -15.16 -14.43 17.70
N SER A 201 -14.06 -13.82 18.07
CA SER A 201 -12.73 -14.44 18.03
C SER A 201 -12.05 -14.30 19.38
N ALA A 202 -11.29 -15.31 19.78
CA ALA A 202 -10.47 -15.28 20.98
C ALA A 202 -9.06 -15.76 20.66
N TRP A 203 -8.06 -15.14 21.28
CA TRP A 203 -6.65 -15.48 21.08
C TRP A 203 -5.83 -15.15 22.33
N LYS A 204 -4.68 -15.79 22.47
CA LYS A 204 -3.72 -15.43 23.52
C LYS A 204 -2.82 -14.29 23.06
N ASN A 205 -2.54 -13.32 23.92
CA ASN A 205 -1.51 -12.30 23.69
C ASN A 205 -0.09 -12.87 23.94
N GLU A 206 0.93 -12.02 23.83
CA GLU A 206 2.33 -12.44 24.04
C GLU A 206 2.60 -12.91 25.49
N GLN A 207 1.78 -12.45 26.44
CA GLN A 207 1.81 -12.81 27.86
C GLN A 207 1.00 -14.08 28.17
N GLY A 208 0.30 -14.65 27.17
CA GLY A 208 -0.53 -15.83 27.33
C GLY A 208 -1.96 -15.55 27.82
N GLU A 209 -2.32 -14.29 28.05
CA GLU A 209 -3.65 -13.88 28.47
C GLU A 209 -4.64 -13.97 27.30
N VAL A 210 -5.86 -14.42 27.59
CA VAL A 210 -6.90 -14.56 26.57
C VAL A 210 -7.55 -13.20 26.32
N LEU A 211 -7.45 -12.73 25.09
CA LEU A 211 -8.18 -11.60 24.54
C LEU A 211 -9.30 -12.11 23.64
N PHE A 212 -10.35 -11.31 23.50
CA PHE A 212 -11.41 -11.56 22.53
C PHE A 212 -11.76 -10.30 21.76
N GLY A 213 -12.33 -10.50 20.57
CA GLY A 213 -12.77 -9.42 19.71
C GLY A 213 -14.00 -9.86 18.92
N MET A 214 -14.95 -8.94 18.80
CA MET A 214 -16.13 -9.08 17.95
C MET A 214 -15.88 -8.34 16.64
N HIS A 215 -16.13 -9.01 15.52
CA HIS A 215 -15.96 -8.46 14.18
C HIS A 215 -17.31 -8.49 13.48
N TYR A 216 -17.75 -7.30 13.08
CA TYR A 216 -19.08 -7.06 12.55
C TYR A 216 -19.02 -6.03 11.43
N ASP A 217 -18.95 -6.52 10.19
CA ASP A 217 -18.75 -5.67 9.00
C ASP A 217 -20.02 -5.52 8.14
N ASN A 218 -21.17 -6.02 8.61
CA ASN A 218 -22.37 -6.16 7.76
C ASN A 218 -22.94 -4.82 7.26
N GLU A 219 -22.78 -3.73 8.01
CA GLU A 219 -23.18 -2.39 7.57
C GLU A 219 -22.40 -1.89 6.34
N ALA A 220 -21.17 -2.38 6.16
CA ALA A 220 -20.32 -2.01 5.03
C ALA A 220 -20.53 -2.91 3.79
N LEU A 221 -21.43 -3.91 3.87
CA LEU A 221 -21.62 -4.91 2.83
C LEU A 221 -22.98 -4.74 2.13
N GLY A 222 -23.03 -4.12 0.96
CA GLY A 222 -24.30 -3.95 0.21
C GLY A 222 -25.29 -3.04 0.96
N ASP A 223 -26.58 -3.35 0.92
CA ASP A 223 -27.65 -2.59 1.60
C ASP A 223 -27.84 -3.05 3.06
N GLY A 224 -26.75 -3.43 3.74
CA GLY A 224 -26.81 -4.20 4.98
C GLY A 224 -27.43 -3.47 6.16
N ASP A 225 -28.57 -3.98 6.63
CA ASP A 225 -29.09 -3.67 7.95
C ASP A 225 -28.27 -4.34 9.04
N SER A 226 -28.17 -3.64 10.17
CA SER A 226 -27.34 -4.09 11.26
C SER A 226 -28.09 -5.16 12.08
N PHE A 227 -27.50 -6.32 12.41
CA PHE A 227 -28.05 -7.23 13.42
C PHE A 227 -28.26 -6.54 14.78
N MET A 228 -27.52 -5.46 15.04
CA MET A 228 -27.63 -4.66 16.26
C MET A 228 -28.58 -3.46 16.13
N LYS A 229 -29.18 -3.22 14.96
CA LYS A 229 -30.29 -2.28 14.84
C LYS A 229 -31.54 -3.00 15.33
N THR A 230 -31.86 -2.82 16.61
CA THR A 230 -33.19 -3.14 17.11
C THR A 230 -34.20 -2.29 16.34
N LYS A 231 -35.26 -2.92 15.84
CA LYS A 231 -36.43 -2.18 15.34
C LYS A 231 -37.03 -1.44 16.53
N ASP A 232 -37.10 -0.11 16.43
CA ASP A 232 -38.00 0.69 17.26
C ASP A 232 -39.47 0.37 16.92
#